data_AF-A0A830D8C3-F1
#
_entry.id   AF-A0A830D8C3-F1
#
_cell.length_a   1.000
_cell.length_b   1.000
_cell.length_c   1.000
_cell.angle_alpha   90.00
_cell.angle_beta   90.00
_cell.angle_gamma   90.00
#
_symmetry.space_group_name_H-M   'P 1'
#
loop_
_entity.id
_entity.type
_entity.pdbx_description
1 polymer ?
#
loop_
_entity_poly.entity_id
_entity_poly.type
_entity_poly.pdbx_seq_one_letter_code
_entity_poly.pdbx_strand_id
1 'polypeptide(L)'
;MCFKDGAEPRVTVFHKIIEQIKTLDPNAFAYLDGIDKSKWTLSHDGDKRHGILMTNMSESINGVMNPARRLSITTIIRITFLRSVQNFYERLKDVTRFHNMQQFRPDKIYNLYRER
;
A
#
# COMPACT_ATOMS: atom_id res chain seq x y z
N MET A 1 15.20 -3.50 9.12
CA MET A 1 15.01 -3.51 10.59
C MET A 1 14.05 -2.40 10.99
N CYS A 2 14.35 -1.14 10.68
CA CYS A 2 13.61 0.05 11.14
C CYS A 2 12.09 0.13 10.85
N PHE A 3 11.58 -0.58 9.83
CA PHE A 3 10.16 -0.49 9.44
C PHE A 3 9.21 -1.37 10.26
N LYS A 4 9.70 -2.48 10.84
CA LYS A 4 8.89 -3.28 11.78
C LYS A 4 8.74 -2.56 13.11
N ASP A 5 9.76 -1.81 13.50
CA ASP A 5 9.86 -1.09 14.77
C ASP A 5 8.89 0.10 14.82
N GLY A 6 8.67 0.78 13.68
CA GLY A 6 7.68 1.84 13.53
C GLY A 6 6.22 1.37 13.49
N ALA A 7 5.96 0.06 13.42
CA ALA A 7 4.60 -0.50 13.34
C ALA A 7 3.98 -0.79 14.72
N GLU A 8 4.70 -0.58 15.82
CA GLU A 8 4.17 -0.82 17.17
C GLU A 8 3.22 0.30 17.60
N PRO A 9 1.94 0.00 17.88
CA PRO A 9 0.97 1.02 18.28
C PRO A 9 1.16 1.48 19.73
N ARG A 10 1.81 0.68 20.59
CA ARG A 10 2.00 1.01 22.00
C ARG A 10 3.26 1.84 22.21
N VAL A 11 3.07 3.06 22.72
CA VAL A 11 4.14 4.00 23.07
C VAL A 11 5.19 3.40 24.01
N THR A 12 4.77 2.56 24.97
CA THR A 12 5.69 1.94 25.95
C THR A 12 6.62 0.91 25.30
N VAL A 13 6.13 0.19 24.30
CA VAL A 13 6.93 -0.80 23.56
C VAL A 13 7.81 -0.09 22.54
N PHE A 14 7.29 0.95 21.88
CA PHE A 14 8.08 1.81 21.00
C PHE A 14 9.33 2.37 21.69
N HIS A 15 9.20 2.93 22.90
CA HIS A 15 10.37 3.43 23.64
C HIS A 15 11.40 2.33 23.94
N LYS A 16 10.97 1.12 24.30
CA LYS A 16 11.89 -0.01 24.52
C LYS A 16 12.67 -0.35 23.25
N ILE A 17 12.01 -0.34 22.09
CA ILE A 17 12.64 -0.63 20.80
C ILE A 17 13.64 0.47 20.41
N ILE A 18 13.28 1.74 20.61
CA ILE A 18 14.18 2.87 20.32
C ILE A 18 15.45 2.82 21.19
N GLU A 19 15.31 2.51 22.47
CA GLU A 19 16.47 2.33 23.34
C GLU A 19 17.34 1.15 22.90
N GLN A 20 16.73 0.03 22.46
CA GLN A 20 17.50 -1.07 21.88
C GLN A 20 18.25 -0.65 20.61
N ILE A 21 17.61 0.09 19.70
CA ILE A 21 18.25 0.60 18.48
C ILE A 21 19.42 1.52 18.83
N LYS A 22 19.24 2.41 19.82
CA LYS A 22 20.29 3.30 20.31
C LYS A 22 21.49 2.55 20.89
N THR A 23 21.25 1.45 21.61
CA THR A 23 22.33 0.60 22.12
C THR A 23 23.05 -0.18 21.03
N LEU A 24 22.35 -0.56 19.96
CA LEU A 24 22.90 -1.37 18.87
C LEU A 24 23.68 -0.51 17.86
N ASP A 25 23.11 0.64 17.48
CA ASP A 25 23.69 1.56 16.51
C ASP A 25 23.26 3.01 16.80
N PRO A 26 24.14 3.81 17.43
CA PRO A 26 23.90 5.21 17.71
C PRO A 26 23.65 6.06 16.46
N ASN A 27 24.23 5.70 15.31
CA ASN A 27 24.05 6.43 14.06
C ASN A 27 22.65 6.19 13.48
N ALA A 28 22.16 4.96 13.56
CA ALA A 28 20.79 4.63 13.19
C ALA A 28 19.78 5.37 14.08
N PHE A 29 20.04 5.46 15.39
CA PHE A 29 19.22 6.26 16.29
C PHE A 29 19.22 7.74 15.91
N ALA A 30 20.40 8.34 15.67
CA ALA A 30 20.50 9.75 15.29
C ALA A 30 19.75 10.05 13.98
N TYR A 31 19.81 9.14 13.00
CA TYR A 31 19.04 9.24 11.77
C TYR A 31 17.53 9.19 12.05
N LEU A 32 17.06 8.25 12.86
CA LEU A 32 15.63 8.09 13.19
C LEU A 32 15.09 9.25 14.01
N ASP A 33 15.85 9.78 14.96
CA ASP A 33 15.46 10.91 15.79
C ASP A 33 15.41 12.22 14.98
N GLY A 34 16.18 12.32 13.89
CA GLY A 34 16.10 13.42 12.92
C GLY A 34 14.84 13.41 12.04
N ILE A 35 14.08 12.31 12.00
CA ILE A 35 12.83 12.21 11.26
C ILE A 35 11.66 12.41 12.22
N ASP A 36 10.73 13.30 11.86
CA ASP A 36 9.48 13.50 12.59
C ASP A 36 8.75 12.17 12.85
N LYS A 37 8.64 11.80 14.14
CA LYS A 37 8.09 10.53 14.62
C LYS A 37 6.68 10.27 14.09
N SER A 38 5.87 11.31 13.89
CA SER A 38 4.50 11.18 13.37
C SER A 38 4.43 10.64 11.94
N LYS A 39 5.53 10.71 11.18
CA LYS A 39 5.60 10.27 9.78
C LYS A 39 5.96 8.79 9.61
N TRP A 40 6.55 8.17 10.62
CA TRP A 40 7.11 6.82 10.51
C TRP A 40 6.79 5.89 11.68
N THR A 41 6.16 6.39 12.76
CA THR A 41 5.77 5.58 13.92
C THR A 41 4.25 5.57 14.09
N LEU A 42 3.68 4.38 14.21
CA LEU A 42 2.24 4.19 14.41
C LEU A 42 1.79 4.72 15.78
N SER A 43 2.64 4.62 16.80
CA SER A 43 2.36 5.13 18.16
C SER A 43 2.24 6.66 18.24
N HIS A 44 2.78 7.40 17.26
CA HIS A 44 2.79 8.87 17.25
C HIS A 44 2.15 9.48 15.98
N ASP A 45 1.49 8.70 15.12
CA ASP A 45 0.89 9.20 13.87
C ASP A 45 -0.52 9.80 14.03
N GLY A 46 -1.11 9.71 15.23
CA GLY A 46 -2.45 10.24 15.52
C GLY A 46 -3.55 9.59 14.69
N ASP A 47 -3.47 8.26 14.50
CA ASP A 47 -4.39 7.42 13.69
C ASP A 47 -4.35 7.69 12.18
N LYS A 48 -3.35 8.45 11.70
CA LYS A 48 -3.27 8.82 10.29
C LYS A 48 -2.69 7.70 9.40
N ARG A 49 -2.21 6.59 9.98
CA ARG A 49 -1.78 5.33 9.33
C ARG A 49 -0.84 5.50 8.13
N HIS A 50 -0.10 6.61 8.07
CA HIS A 50 0.72 6.97 6.90
C HIS A 50 1.73 5.87 6.56
N GLY A 51 2.36 5.28 7.59
CA GLY A 51 3.32 4.18 7.42
C GLY A 51 2.68 2.87 6.97
N ILE A 52 1.49 2.52 7.49
CA ILE A 52 0.77 1.30 7.11
C ILE A 52 0.33 1.37 5.64
N LEU A 53 -0.17 2.52 5.21
CA LEU A 53 -0.63 2.72 3.83
C LEU A 53 0.53 2.54 2.82
N MET A 54 1.70 3.08 3.14
CA MET A 54 2.88 3.04 2.27
C MET A 54 3.56 1.67 2.24
N THR A 55 3.66 0.99 3.39
CA THR A 55 4.21 -0.38 3.46
C THR A 55 3.35 -1.37 2.70
N ASN A 56 2.03 -1.37 2.91
CA ASN A 56 1.13 -2.30 2.21
C ASN A 56 1.17 -2.09 0.69
N MET A 57 1.24 -0.83 0.24
CA MET A 57 1.37 -0.54 -1.18
C MET A 57 2.71 -1.02 -1.75
N SER A 58 3.82 -0.74 -1.07
CA SER A 58 5.15 -1.20 -1.54
C SER A 58 5.29 -2.73 -1.48
N GLU A 59 4.75 -3.40 -0.47
CA GLU A 59 4.72 -4.87 -0.35
C GLU A 59 3.87 -5.51 -1.45
N SER A 60 2.68 -4.95 -1.73
CA SER A 60 1.82 -5.41 -2.83
C SER A 60 2.52 -5.28 -4.18
N ILE A 61 3.16 -4.13 -4.43
CA ILE A 61 3.94 -3.89 -5.66
C ILE A 61 5.13 -4.83 -5.73
N ASN A 62 5.86 -5.05 -4.63
CA ASN A 62 6.96 -6.02 -4.58
C ASN A 62 6.48 -7.45 -4.85
N GLY A 63 5.33 -7.86 -4.30
CA GLY A 63 4.74 -9.17 -4.57
C GLY A 63 4.40 -9.38 -6.05
N VAL A 64 3.87 -8.36 -6.72
CA VAL A 64 3.59 -8.38 -8.17
C VAL A 64 4.89 -8.37 -8.99
N MET A 65 5.88 -7.59 -8.57
CA MET A 65 7.15 -7.45 -9.30
C MET A 65 8.08 -8.65 -9.14
N ASN A 66 8.05 -9.37 -8.00
CA ASN A 66 8.91 -10.53 -7.75
C ASN A 66 8.88 -11.59 -8.88
N PRO A 67 7.72 -12.08 -9.33
CA PRO A 67 7.65 -12.97 -10.49
C PRO A 67 7.90 -12.23 -11.81
N ALA A 68 7.54 -10.94 -11.90
CA ALA A 68 7.74 -10.15 -13.12
C ALA A 68 9.22 -9.82 -13.40
N ARG A 69 10.09 -9.80 -12.38
CA ARG A 69 11.55 -9.54 -12.52
C ARG A 69 12.26 -10.55 -13.43
N ARG A 70 11.66 -11.73 -13.66
CA ARG A 70 12.19 -12.77 -14.56
C ARG A 70 11.63 -12.66 -15.99
N LEU A 71 10.73 -11.72 -16.23
CA LEU A 71 10.14 -11.46 -17.54
C LEU A 71 10.92 -10.36 -18.24
N SER A 72 11.06 -10.47 -19.56
CA SER A 72 11.58 -9.36 -20.35
C SER A 72 10.63 -8.16 -20.24
N ILE A 73 11.19 -6.95 -20.31
CA ILE A 73 10.41 -5.69 -20.30
C ILE A 73 9.31 -5.75 -21.36
N THR A 74 9.60 -6.30 -22.54
CA THR A 74 8.65 -6.51 -23.63
C THR A 74 7.47 -7.38 -23.22
N THR A 75 7.70 -8.45 -22.48
CA THR A 75 6.63 -9.34 -21.98
C THR A 75 5.74 -8.63 -20.97
N ILE A 76 6.33 -7.85 -20.06
CA ILE A 76 5.57 -7.04 -19.09
C ILE A 76 4.70 -6.02 -19.81
N ILE A 77 5.25 -5.27 -20.76
CA ILE A 77 4.52 -4.28 -21.56
C ILE A 77 3.35 -4.96 -22.30
N ARG A 78 3.61 -6.10 -22.94
CA ARG A 78 2.58 -6.84 -23.69
C ARG A 78 1.45 -7.32 -22.80
N ILE A 79 1.76 -7.92 -21.65
CA ILE A 79 0.76 -8.40 -20.69
C ILE A 79 -0.07 -7.23 -20.15
N THR A 80 0.58 -6.13 -19.77
CA THR A 80 -0.10 -4.94 -19.26
C THR A 80 -1.02 -4.33 -20.31
N PHE A 81 -0.56 -4.19 -21.56
CA PHE A 81 -1.37 -3.69 -22.66
C PHE A 81 -2.60 -4.56 -22.91
N LEU A 82 -2.41 -5.88 -23.02
CA LEU A 82 -3.51 -6.83 -23.24
C LEU A 82 -4.54 -6.78 -22.09
N ARG A 83 -4.08 -6.72 -20.84
CA ARG A 83 -4.96 -6.59 -19.68
C ARG A 83 -5.74 -5.28 -19.67
N SER A 84 -5.10 -4.17 -20.03
CA SER A 84 -5.77 -2.87 -20.16
C SER A 84 -6.87 -2.92 -21.21
N VAL A 85 -6.55 -3.42 -22.40
CA VAL A 85 -7.52 -3.59 -23.50
C VAL A 85 -8.70 -4.47 -23.05
N GLN A 86 -8.42 -5.62 -22.42
CA GLN A 86 -9.47 -6.50 -21.90
C GLN A 86 -10.36 -5.78 -20.87
N ASN A 87 -9.77 -5.04 -19.94
CA ASN A 87 -10.52 -4.28 -18.93
C ASN A 87 -11.44 -3.24 -19.57
N PHE A 88 -10.99 -2.54 -20.61
CA PHE A 88 -11.83 -1.59 -21.35
C PHE A 88 -12.99 -2.31 -22.03
N TYR A 89 -12.74 -3.45 -22.69
CA TYR A 89 -13.79 -4.24 -23.32
C TYR A 89 -14.83 -4.75 -22.32
N GLU A 90 -14.42 -5.31 -21.18
CA GLU A 90 -15.34 -5.77 -20.15
C GLU A 90 -16.15 -4.62 -19.57
N ARG A 91 -15.51 -3.48 -19.30
CA ARG A 91 -16.24 -2.28 -18.83
C ARG A 91 -17.24 -1.80 -19.87
N LEU A 92 -16.90 -1.81 -21.16
CA LEU A 92 -17.82 -1.41 -22.21
C LEU A 92 -19.03 -2.35 -22.28
N LYS A 93 -18.81 -3.68 -22.24
CA LYS A 93 -19.90 -4.67 -22.18
C LYS A 93 -20.83 -4.41 -21.00
N ASP A 94 -20.26 -4.13 -19.83
CA ASP A 94 -21.06 -3.79 -18.67
C ASP A 94 -21.88 -2.50 -18.91
N VAL A 95 -21.30 -1.42 -19.44
CA VAL A 95 -22.05 -0.19 -19.77
C VAL A 95 -23.22 -0.53 -20.68
N THR A 96 -22.95 -1.24 -21.78
CA THR A 96 -23.97 -1.61 -22.76
C THR A 96 -25.07 -2.45 -22.13
N ARG A 97 -24.72 -3.41 -21.27
CA ARG A 97 -25.68 -4.22 -20.52
C ARG A 97 -26.55 -3.37 -19.61
N PHE A 98 -25.96 -2.47 -18.82
CA PHE A 98 -26.70 -1.58 -17.92
C PHE A 98 -27.61 -0.61 -18.68
N HIS A 99 -27.11 -0.07 -19.79
CA HIS A 99 -27.89 0.80 -20.68
C HIS A 99 -29.12 0.07 -21.24
N ASN A 100 -28.94 -1.15 -21.75
CA ASN A 100 -30.04 -1.95 -22.30
C ASN A 100 -31.08 -2.35 -21.22
N MET A 101 -30.65 -2.49 -19.97
CA MET A 101 -31.55 -2.78 -18.84
C MET A 101 -32.17 -1.52 -18.21
N GLN A 102 -31.91 -0.32 -18.76
CA GLN A 102 -32.26 0.98 -18.17
C GLN A 102 -31.85 1.10 -16.68
N GLN A 103 -30.75 0.44 -16.30
CA GLN A 103 -30.25 0.45 -14.93
C GLN A 103 -29.07 1.43 -14.80
N PHE A 104 -29.10 2.26 -13.76
CA PHE A 104 -27.95 3.08 -13.38
C PHE A 104 -26.84 2.16 -12.88
N ARG A 105 -25.61 2.34 -13.37
CA ARG A 105 -24.42 1.63 -12.88
C ARG A 105 -24.33 1.81 -11.36
N PRO A 106 -24.47 0.77 -10.53
CA PRO A 106 -24.01 0.87 -9.17
C PRO A 106 -22.48 0.82 -9.27
N ASP A 107 -21.81 1.93 -9.00
CA ASP A 107 -20.36 1.88 -8.89
C ASP A 107 -20.00 0.87 -7.79
N LYS A 108 -19.42 -0.26 -8.18
CA LYS A 108 -18.93 -1.29 -7.25
C LYS A 108 -18.02 -0.69 -6.17
N ILE A 109 -17.32 0.39 -6.51
CA ILE A 109 -16.50 1.19 -5.59
C ILE A 109 -17.38 1.88 -4.53
N TYR A 110 -18.45 2.58 -4.94
CA TYR A 110 -19.31 3.33 -4.02
C TYR A 110 -20.04 2.43 -3.02
N ASN A 111 -20.43 1.20 -3.43
CA ASN A 111 -21.09 0.26 -2.52
C ASN A 111 -20.10 -0.42 -1.55
N LEU A 112 -18.84 -0.62 -1.94
CA LEU A 112 -17.81 -1.22 -1.08
C LEU A 112 -17.39 -0.32 0.10
N TYR A 113 -17.56 1.01 -0.03
CA TYR A 113 -17.24 2.00 1.01
C TYR A 113 -18.46 2.48 1.79
N ARG A 114 -19.68 2.11 1.38
CA ARG A 114 -20.93 2.48 2.08
C ARG A 114 -21.28 1.50 3.21
N GLU A 115 -20.82 0.27 3.13
CA GLU A 115 -21.11 -0.80 4.11
C GLU A 115 -20.00 -1.01 5.16
N ARG A 116 -19.23 0.04 5.47
CA ARG A 116 -18.22 0.03 6.53
C ARG A 116 -18.44 1.17 7.52
#